data_AF-A0A9X8CUC0-F1
#
_entry.id   AF-A0A9X8CUC0-F1
#
_cell.length_a   1.000
_cell.length_b   1.000
_cell.length_c   1.000
_cell.angle_alpha   90.00
_cell.angle_beta   90.00
_cell.angle_gamma   90.00
#
_symmetry.space_group_name_H-M   'P 1'
#
loop_
_entity.id
_entity.type
_entity.pdbx_description
1 polymer ?
#
loop_
_entity_poly.entity_id
_entity_poly.type
_entity_poly.pdbx_seq_one_letter_code
_entity_poly.pdbx_strand_id
1 'polypeptide(L)'
;MTVEGQRYLEECRKVLKEEQMDAVSMGLDFGLPVSDIQKVVKSNQEAPVMKAIIIGLMEGIGEIDFLCEGNYNQFQVREIVEGLKNGLDLEEVKTYAGNELPASRMRTMRIQLEESKAKKEVPKDEEMRSYMKNLMGIMEQSIQQFQESNDRFTALSSLVKEHVVEEKNQEIKDLYENLQYKDKNIQELKEKLAKKEQEIQDLKKEAEKYREKTEAASRETKVVLEEKSIQTAEGLQKSKRRLLGIAMLGKKVPKSVVEKILEYNLSAEQLEEIRQCVESGLADAEILQVMENSPSPERMKKMREIILLMRKRKAGV
;
A
#
# COMPACT_ATOMS: atom_id res chain seq x y z
N MET A 1 -45.27 26.22 -42.49
CA MET A 1 -44.30 27.27 -42.09
C MET A 1 -44.64 28.59 -42.78
N THR A 2 -44.75 29.69 -42.04
CA THR A 2 -45.08 31.03 -42.56
C THR A 2 -43.84 31.75 -43.12
N VAL A 3 -44.04 32.79 -43.95
CA VAL A 3 -42.94 33.62 -44.49
C VAL A 3 -42.14 34.30 -43.37
N GLU A 4 -42.82 34.71 -42.29
CA GLU A 4 -42.20 35.26 -41.08
C GLU A 4 -41.35 34.22 -40.36
N GLY A 5 -41.85 33.00 -40.22
CA GLY A 5 -41.11 31.88 -39.62
C GLY A 5 -39.86 31.51 -40.40
N GLN A 6 -39.93 31.50 -41.74
CA GLN A 6 -38.77 31.26 -42.60
C GLN A 6 -37.68 32.32 -42.43
N ARG A 7 -38.08 33.61 -42.38
CA ARG A 7 -37.14 34.72 -42.15
C ARG A 7 -36.47 34.61 -40.78
N TYR A 8 -37.25 34.29 -39.74
CA TYR A 8 -36.72 34.14 -38.39
C TYR A 8 -35.75 32.94 -38.27
N LEU A 9 -36.07 31.80 -38.91
CA LEU A 9 -35.20 30.63 -38.96
C LEU A 9 -33.85 30.96 -39.63
N GLU A 10 -33.84 31.77 -40.68
CA GLU A 10 -32.62 32.22 -41.35
C GLU A 10 -31.78 33.18 -40.50
N GLU A 11 -32.42 34.01 -39.67
CA GLU A 11 -31.77 34.84 -38.66
C GLU A 11 -31.14 33.98 -37.54
N CYS A 12 -31.88 33.01 -37.00
CA CYS A 12 -31.39 32.08 -35.99
C CYS A 12 -30.19 31.25 -36.48
N ARG A 13 -30.17 30.85 -37.75
CA ARG A 13 -29.07 30.05 -38.36
C ARG A 13 -27.71 30.74 -38.26
N LYS A 14 -27.66 32.07 -38.14
CA LYS A 14 -26.41 32.84 -38.02
C LYS A 14 -25.83 32.83 -36.60
N VAL A 15 -26.63 32.49 -35.61
CA VAL A 15 -26.30 32.68 -34.18
C VAL A 15 -26.32 31.35 -33.41
N LEU A 16 -27.24 30.45 -33.75
CA LEU A 16 -27.45 29.19 -33.04
C LEU A 16 -26.65 28.03 -33.64
N LYS A 17 -26.34 27.04 -32.80
CA LYS A 17 -25.74 25.76 -33.23
C LYS A 17 -26.79 24.88 -33.92
N GLU A 18 -26.34 23.92 -34.72
CA GLU A 18 -27.21 22.99 -35.45
C GLU A 18 -28.22 22.28 -34.54
N GLU A 19 -27.79 21.79 -33.38
CA GLU A 19 -28.67 21.11 -32.41
C GLU A 19 -29.77 22.02 -31.84
N GLN A 20 -29.49 23.32 -31.67
CA GLN A 20 -30.50 24.30 -31.21
C GLN A 20 -31.45 24.69 -32.36
N MET A 21 -30.95 24.69 -33.59
CA MET A 21 -31.76 24.95 -34.79
C MET A 21 -32.83 23.87 -34.99
N ASP A 22 -32.60 22.63 -34.59
CA ASP A 22 -33.61 21.56 -34.63
C ASP A 22 -34.82 21.90 -33.75
N ALA A 23 -34.61 22.42 -32.54
CA ALA A 23 -35.68 22.81 -31.64
C ALA A 23 -36.50 23.99 -32.20
N VAL A 24 -35.81 24.99 -32.77
CA VAL A 24 -36.45 26.16 -33.41
C VAL A 24 -37.26 25.74 -34.63
N SER A 25 -36.71 24.88 -35.48
CA SER A 25 -37.37 24.38 -36.69
C SER A 25 -38.62 23.57 -36.32
N MET A 26 -38.51 22.69 -35.31
CA MET A 26 -39.63 21.91 -34.80
C MET A 26 -40.80 22.79 -34.34
N GLY A 27 -40.52 23.85 -33.56
CA GLY A 27 -41.55 24.78 -33.10
C GLY A 27 -42.24 25.51 -34.26
N LEU A 28 -41.46 25.98 -35.24
CA LEU A 28 -41.98 26.69 -36.41
C LEU A 28 -42.79 25.79 -37.35
N ASP A 29 -42.38 24.52 -37.50
CA ASP A 29 -43.08 23.53 -38.31
C ASP A 29 -44.42 23.13 -37.70
N PHE A 30 -44.48 23.01 -36.37
CA PHE A 30 -45.74 22.81 -35.64
C PHE A 30 -46.66 24.03 -35.72
N GLY A 31 -46.10 25.21 -36.01
CA GLY A 31 -46.85 26.47 -36.10
C GLY A 31 -46.93 27.23 -34.78
N LEU A 32 -45.99 27.02 -33.86
CA LEU A 32 -45.89 27.85 -32.66
C LEU A 32 -45.62 29.32 -33.02
N PRO A 33 -46.14 30.27 -32.24
CA PRO A 33 -45.87 31.69 -32.46
C PRO A 33 -44.37 32.00 -32.44
N VAL A 34 -43.91 32.80 -33.40
CA VAL A 34 -42.52 33.24 -33.47
C VAL A 34 -42.10 33.95 -32.18
N SER A 35 -43.01 34.68 -31.53
CA SER A 35 -42.76 35.34 -30.24
C SER A 35 -42.35 34.38 -29.13
N ASP A 36 -42.95 33.19 -29.08
CA ASP A 36 -42.69 32.20 -28.04
C ASP A 36 -41.36 31.50 -28.30
N ILE A 37 -41.12 31.11 -29.55
CA ILE A 37 -39.84 30.54 -29.97
C ILE A 37 -38.70 31.55 -29.74
N GLN A 38 -38.94 32.85 -29.95
CA GLN A 38 -38.00 33.91 -29.62
C GLN A 38 -37.63 33.96 -28.15
N LYS A 39 -38.58 33.74 -27.23
CA LYS A 39 -38.28 33.67 -25.79
C LYS A 39 -37.38 32.48 -25.46
N VAL A 40 -37.66 31.30 -26.03
CA VAL A 40 -36.82 30.10 -25.85
C VAL A 40 -35.41 30.30 -26.39
N VAL A 41 -35.27 30.98 -27.54
CA VAL A 41 -33.95 31.29 -28.12
C VAL A 41 -33.20 32.30 -27.25
N LYS A 42 -33.89 33.33 -26.74
CA LYS A 42 -33.30 34.37 -25.88
C LYS A 42 -32.85 33.84 -24.52
N SER A 43 -33.44 32.75 -24.01
CA SER A 43 -33.01 32.16 -22.73
C SER A 43 -31.63 31.52 -22.80
N ASN A 44 -31.06 31.33 -24.00
CA ASN A 44 -29.70 30.80 -24.21
C ASN A 44 -29.45 29.44 -23.52
N GLN A 45 -30.51 28.63 -23.44
CA GLN A 45 -30.46 27.29 -22.85
C GLN A 45 -29.79 26.28 -23.79
N GLU A 46 -29.35 25.14 -23.23
CA GLU A 46 -28.80 24.05 -24.04
C GLU A 46 -29.87 23.45 -24.99
N ALA A 47 -29.42 22.92 -26.13
CA ALA A 47 -30.32 22.34 -27.14
C ALA A 47 -31.33 21.31 -26.58
N PRO A 48 -30.96 20.39 -25.67
CA PRO A 48 -31.92 19.43 -25.11
C PRO A 48 -32.99 20.09 -24.24
N VAL A 49 -32.64 21.16 -23.53
CA VAL A 49 -33.56 21.95 -22.70
C VAL A 49 -34.50 22.75 -23.60
N MET A 50 -33.97 23.44 -24.60
CA MET A 50 -34.78 24.16 -25.60
C MET A 50 -35.80 23.24 -26.26
N LYS A 51 -35.38 22.04 -26.66
CA LYS A 51 -36.26 21.04 -27.26
C LYS A 51 -37.38 20.60 -26.31
N ALA A 52 -37.05 20.36 -25.04
CA ALA A 52 -38.05 20.00 -24.03
C ALA A 52 -39.09 21.12 -23.81
N ILE A 53 -38.65 22.38 -23.79
CA ILE A 53 -39.55 23.54 -23.67
C ILE A 53 -40.44 23.65 -24.91
N ILE A 54 -39.88 23.54 -26.12
CA ILE A 54 -40.65 23.59 -27.38
C ILE A 54 -41.71 22.48 -27.42
N ILE A 55 -41.36 21.25 -27.00
CA ILE A 55 -42.34 20.16 -26.90
C ILE A 55 -43.46 20.52 -25.92
N GLY A 56 -43.13 21.10 -24.76
CA GLY A 56 -44.15 21.58 -23.82
C GLY A 56 -45.09 22.63 -24.42
N LEU A 57 -44.54 23.59 -25.18
CA LEU A 57 -45.35 24.58 -25.90
C LEU A 57 -46.27 23.91 -26.95
N MET A 58 -45.78 22.89 -27.66
CA MET A 58 -46.59 22.12 -28.61
C MET A 58 -47.74 21.36 -27.93
N GLU A 59 -47.56 20.98 -26.66
CA GLU A 59 -48.60 20.37 -25.82
C GLU A 59 -49.57 21.40 -25.23
N GLY A 60 -49.38 22.70 -25.52
CA GLY A 60 -50.28 23.78 -25.10
C GLY A 60 -49.95 24.40 -23.75
N ILE A 61 -48.75 24.15 -23.21
CA ILE A 61 -48.28 24.75 -21.94
C ILE A 61 -47.89 26.21 -22.20
N GLY A 62 -48.46 27.15 -21.44
CA GLY A 62 -48.30 28.60 -21.64
C GLY A 62 -47.23 29.26 -20.76
N GLU A 63 -46.66 28.50 -19.83
CA GLU A 63 -45.77 28.95 -18.76
C GLU A 63 -44.30 29.08 -19.24
N ILE A 64 -44.12 29.65 -20.43
CA ILE A 64 -42.81 29.74 -21.11
C ILE A 64 -41.79 30.53 -20.31
N ASP A 65 -42.21 31.63 -19.68
CA ASP A 65 -41.31 32.51 -18.93
C ASP A 65 -40.73 31.77 -17.72
N PHE A 66 -41.55 30.97 -17.02
CA PHE A 66 -41.12 30.14 -15.90
C PHE A 66 -40.11 29.06 -16.34
N LEU A 67 -40.36 28.39 -17.46
CA LEU A 67 -39.47 27.36 -18.00
C LEU A 67 -38.15 27.92 -18.51
N CYS A 68 -38.17 29.12 -19.09
CA CYS A 68 -36.99 29.79 -19.64
C CYS A 68 -36.11 30.45 -18.57
N GLU A 69 -36.71 30.99 -17.50
CA GLU A 69 -36.00 31.60 -16.37
C GLU A 69 -35.39 30.56 -15.42
N GLY A 70 -35.98 29.37 -15.36
CA GLY A 70 -35.51 28.29 -14.51
C GLY A 70 -34.19 27.66 -15.00
N ASN A 71 -33.28 27.38 -14.07
CA ASN A 71 -32.05 26.63 -14.36
C ASN A 71 -32.32 25.12 -14.28
N TYR A 72 -33.23 24.65 -15.12
CA TYR A 72 -33.69 23.26 -15.15
C TYR A 72 -32.97 22.46 -16.25
N ASN A 73 -32.62 21.22 -15.96
CA ASN A 73 -32.21 20.27 -17.00
C ASN A 73 -33.43 19.73 -17.78
N GLN A 74 -33.18 19.07 -18.92
CA GLN A 74 -34.24 18.54 -19.80
C GLN A 74 -35.24 17.61 -19.08
N PHE A 75 -34.79 16.85 -18.08
CA PHE A 75 -35.65 15.91 -17.34
C PHE A 75 -36.51 16.65 -16.33
N GLN A 76 -35.99 17.69 -15.68
CA GLN A 76 -36.75 18.56 -14.78
C GLN A 76 -37.81 19.34 -15.56
N VAL A 77 -37.46 19.94 -16.70
CA VAL A 77 -38.42 20.61 -17.60
C VAL A 77 -39.54 19.65 -18.00
N ARG A 78 -39.21 18.40 -18.34
CA ARG A 78 -40.22 17.39 -18.69
C ARG A 78 -41.21 17.14 -17.55
N GLU A 79 -40.75 17.00 -16.30
CA GLU A 79 -41.67 16.79 -15.17
C GLU A 79 -42.50 18.05 -14.85
N ILE A 80 -41.99 19.25 -15.13
CA ILE A 80 -42.76 20.50 -14.99
C ILE A 80 -43.88 20.52 -16.04
N VAL A 81 -43.52 20.31 -17.31
CA VAL A 81 -44.46 20.27 -18.45
C VAL A 81 -45.53 19.20 -18.24
N GLU A 82 -45.15 18.00 -17.79
CA GLU A 82 -46.10 16.91 -17.54
C GLU A 82 -47.09 17.26 -16.42
N GLY A 83 -46.65 17.97 -15.37
CA GLY A 83 -47.53 18.40 -14.29
C GLY A 83 -48.58 19.41 -14.76
N LEU A 84 -48.15 20.42 -15.53
CA LEU A 84 -49.05 21.41 -16.12
C LEU A 84 -50.04 20.76 -17.10
N LYS A 85 -49.56 19.82 -17.91
CA LYS A 85 -50.38 19.03 -18.84
C LYS A 85 -51.45 18.21 -18.14
N ASN A 86 -51.13 17.63 -16.98
CA ASN A 86 -52.08 16.88 -16.15
C ASN A 86 -52.95 17.77 -15.26
N GLY A 87 -52.96 19.08 -15.52
CA GLY A 87 -53.88 20.03 -14.92
C GLY A 87 -53.45 20.54 -13.55
N LEU A 88 -52.19 20.36 -13.13
CA LEU A 88 -51.63 21.10 -12.01
C LEU A 88 -51.52 22.58 -12.37
N ASP A 89 -51.82 23.46 -11.43
CA ASP A 89 -51.60 24.89 -11.63
C ASP A 89 -50.13 25.26 -11.39
N LEU A 90 -49.73 26.46 -11.80
CA LEU A 90 -48.36 26.92 -11.68
C LEU A 90 -47.88 26.98 -10.22
N GLU A 91 -48.75 27.27 -9.25
CA GLU A 91 -48.37 27.34 -7.83
C GLU A 91 -48.12 25.94 -7.26
N GLU A 92 -48.95 24.97 -7.61
CA GLU A 92 -48.74 23.55 -7.29
C GLU A 92 -47.43 23.05 -7.90
N VAL A 93 -47.14 23.42 -9.15
CA VAL A 93 -45.90 23.04 -9.84
C VAL A 93 -44.66 23.65 -9.18
N LYS A 94 -44.72 24.92 -8.76
CA LYS A 94 -43.62 25.58 -8.02
C LYS A 94 -43.26 24.87 -6.72
N THR A 95 -44.18 24.12 -6.10
CA THR A 95 -43.87 23.39 -4.85
C THR A 95 -42.85 22.27 -5.04
N TYR A 96 -42.78 21.67 -6.24
CA TYR A 96 -41.85 20.59 -6.54
C TYR A 96 -40.80 20.96 -7.60
N ALA A 97 -41.02 22.03 -8.36
CA ALA A 97 -40.10 22.54 -9.39
C ALA A 97 -38.90 23.30 -8.79
N GLY A 98 -38.16 22.68 -7.87
CA GLY A 98 -36.91 23.21 -7.35
C GLY A 98 -35.72 22.85 -8.23
N ASN A 99 -34.86 23.80 -8.58
CA ASN A 99 -33.66 23.55 -9.37
C ASN A 99 -32.74 22.50 -8.73
N GLU A 100 -32.67 22.49 -7.39
CA GLU A 100 -31.87 21.54 -6.60
C GLU A 100 -32.49 20.14 -6.47
N LEU A 101 -33.77 19.98 -6.84
CA LEU A 101 -34.47 18.71 -6.75
C LEU A 101 -34.20 17.86 -7.98
N PRO A 102 -33.72 16.61 -7.84
CA PRO A 102 -33.54 15.73 -8.99
C PRO A 102 -34.89 15.38 -9.61
N ALA A 103 -34.92 15.23 -10.95
CA ALA A 103 -36.14 14.95 -11.70
C ALA A 103 -36.91 13.72 -11.20
N SER A 104 -36.21 12.70 -10.69
CA SER A 104 -36.85 11.52 -10.08
C SER A 104 -37.71 11.85 -8.86
N ARG A 105 -37.29 12.81 -8.02
CA ARG A 105 -38.05 13.29 -6.86
C ARG A 105 -39.19 14.19 -7.30
N MET A 106 -38.94 15.07 -8.26
CA MET A 106 -39.99 15.90 -8.88
C MET A 106 -41.14 15.04 -9.41
N ARG A 107 -40.81 13.93 -10.09
CA ARG A 107 -41.79 12.97 -10.58
C ARG A 107 -42.66 12.38 -9.46
N THR A 108 -42.06 11.97 -8.34
CA THR A 108 -42.81 11.42 -7.21
C THR A 108 -43.77 12.46 -6.63
N MET A 109 -43.30 13.70 -6.43
CA MET A 109 -44.12 14.78 -5.90
C MET A 109 -45.24 15.16 -6.87
N ARG A 110 -44.95 15.26 -8.17
CA ARG A 110 -45.95 15.51 -9.22
C ARG A 110 -47.06 14.46 -9.20
N ILE A 111 -46.72 13.17 -9.21
CA ILE A 111 -47.72 12.08 -9.19
C ILE A 111 -48.61 12.19 -7.95
N GLN A 112 -48.04 12.49 -6.78
CA GLN A 112 -48.80 12.69 -5.56
C GLN A 112 -49.79 13.86 -5.67
N LEU A 113 -49.36 14.98 -6.24
CA LEU A 113 -50.21 16.15 -6.46
C LEU A 113 -51.33 15.85 -7.47
N GLU A 114 -51.00 15.23 -8.59
CA GLU A 114 -51.97 14.81 -9.61
C GLU A 114 -53.03 13.86 -9.04
N GLU A 115 -52.61 12.86 -8.28
CA GLU A 115 -53.52 11.95 -7.59
C GLU A 115 -54.40 12.67 -6.56
N SER A 116 -53.85 13.64 -5.83
CA SER A 116 -54.61 14.42 -4.85
C SER A 116 -55.68 15.29 -5.53
N LYS A 117 -55.38 15.82 -6.72
CA LYS A 117 -56.28 16.67 -7.50
C LYS A 117 -57.36 15.85 -8.19
N ALA A 118 -57.01 14.68 -8.74
CA ALA A 118 -57.95 13.73 -9.32
C ALA A 118 -58.98 13.19 -8.30
N LYS A 119 -58.63 13.15 -7.01
CA LYS A 119 -59.52 12.68 -5.92
C LYS A 119 -60.51 13.74 -5.41
N LYS A 120 -60.42 15.01 -5.84
CA LYS A 120 -61.28 16.11 -5.36
C LYS A 120 -62.71 16.15 -5.95
N GLU A 121 -63.13 15.17 -6.78
CA GLU A 121 -64.53 15.06 -7.25
C GLU A 121 -65.49 14.31 -6.30
N VAL A 122 -65.11 13.98 -5.06
CA VAL A 122 -66.06 13.41 -4.07
C VAL A 122 -65.90 14.06 -2.69
N PRO A 123 -66.93 14.69 -2.11
CA PRO A 123 -66.88 15.14 -0.72
C PRO A 123 -67.37 14.06 0.25
N LYS A 124 -66.53 13.73 1.25
CA LYS A 124 -66.93 13.29 2.62
C LYS A 124 -65.70 13.31 3.54
N ASP A 125 -65.76 14.16 4.57
CA ASP A 125 -64.65 14.52 5.49
C ASP A 125 -63.91 13.36 6.18
N GLU A 126 -64.51 12.16 6.27
CA GLU A 126 -63.91 10.97 6.90
C GLU A 126 -62.79 10.36 6.05
N GLU A 127 -62.97 10.29 4.72
CA GLU A 127 -61.97 9.76 3.80
C GLU A 127 -60.80 10.72 3.63
N MET A 128 -61.06 12.03 3.67
CA MET A 128 -60.02 13.07 3.71
C MET A 128 -59.18 12.96 4.99
N ARG A 129 -59.80 12.75 6.16
CA ARG A 129 -59.07 12.51 7.42
C ARG A 129 -58.24 11.24 7.36
N SER A 130 -58.80 10.16 6.81
CA SER A 130 -58.08 8.89 6.61
C SER A 130 -56.88 9.06 5.67
N TYR A 131 -57.06 9.76 4.55
CA TYR A 131 -56.01 10.06 3.60
C TYR A 131 -54.92 10.96 4.19
N MET A 132 -55.28 12.03 4.90
CA MET A 132 -54.32 12.88 5.62
C MET A 132 -53.57 12.10 6.69
N LYS A 133 -54.24 11.20 7.42
CA LYS A 133 -53.61 10.32 8.40
C LYS A 133 -52.63 9.35 7.75
N ASN A 134 -52.95 8.80 6.59
CA ASN A 134 -52.06 7.93 5.84
C ASN A 134 -50.85 8.69 5.29
N LEU A 135 -51.05 9.89 4.72
CA LEU A 135 -49.96 10.75 4.27
C LEU A 135 -49.05 11.17 5.44
N MET A 136 -49.64 11.53 6.58
CA MET A 136 -48.90 11.86 7.80
C MET A 136 -48.11 10.64 8.30
N GLY A 137 -48.70 9.44 8.26
CA GLY A 137 -48.00 8.20 8.58
C GLY A 137 -46.84 7.89 7.63
N ILE A 138 -46.99 8.11 6.32
CA ILE A 138 -45.90 7.96 5.33
C ILE A 138 -44.82 9.02 5.56
N MET A 139 -45.22 10.27 5.84
CA MET A 139 -44.28 11.35 6.12
C MET A 139 -43.50 11.07 7.41
N GLU A 140 -44.18 10.60 8.47
CA GLU A 140 -43.57 10.24 9.74
C GLU A 140 -42.64 9.03 9.58
N GLN A 141 -43.02 8.01 8.81
CA GLN A 141 -42.13 6.91 8.44
C GLN A 141 -40.91 7.41 7.64
N SER A 142 -41.09 8.38 6.75
CA SER A 142 -39.98 8.94 5.96
C SER A 142 -39.02 9.77 6.82
N ILE A 143 -39.55 10.55 7.76
CA ILE A 143 -38.78 11.30 8.75
C ILE A 143 -38.03 10.33 9.68
N GLN A 144 -38.70 9.29 10.16
CA GLN A 144 -38.10 8.26 11.00
C GLN A 144 -36.96 7.53 10.26
N GLN A 145 -37.18 7.12 9.00
CA GLN A 145 -36.12 6.53 8.17
C GLN A 145 -34.95 7.49 7.95
N PHE A 146 -35.23 8.78 7.76
CA PHE A 146 -34.18 9.79 7.60
C PHE A 146 -33.38 9.97 8.89
N GLN A 147 -34.05 10.06 10.04
CA GLN A 147 -33.41 10.14 11.36
C GLN A 147 -32.57 8.90 11.62
N GLU A 148 -33.12 7.70 11.43
CA GLU A 148 -32.38 6.44 11.59
C GLU A 148 -31.18 6.34 10.63
N SER A 149 -31.33 6.78 9.39
CA SER A 149 -30.22 6.81 8.44
C SER A 149 -29.14 7.81 8.86
N ASN A 150 -29.54 8.96 9.39
CA ASN A 150 -28.62 9.98 9.87
C ASN A 150 -27.91 9.54 11.17
N ASP A 151 -28.61 8.83 12.06
CA ASP A 151 -28.04 8.23 13.26
C ASP A 151 -27.06 7.11 12.90
N ARG A 152 -27.41 6.25 11.92
CA ARG A 152 -26.48 5.26 11.36
C ARG A 152 -25.26 5.91 10.74
N PHE A 153 -25.45 7.00 9.99
CA PHE A 153 -24.33 7.76 9.41
C PHE A 153 -23.44 8.36 10.49
N THR A 154 -24.04 8.92 11.54
CA THR A 154 -23.31 9.50 12.69
C THR A 154 -22.54 8.41 13.44
N ALA A 155 -23.15 7.26 13.70
CA ALA A 155 -22.50 6.13 14.34
C ALA A 155 -21.35 5.58 13.49
N LEU A 156 -21.57 5.41 12.18
CA LEU A 156 -20.53 4.94 11.25
C LEU A 156 -19.40 5.97 11.11
N SER A 157 -19.74 7.26 11.05
CA SER A 157 -18.75 8.35 11.02
C SER A 157 -17.91 8.36 12.29
N SER A 158 -18.53 8.18 13.46
CA SER A 158 -17.82 8.04 14.74
C SER A 158 -16.92 6.81 14.74
N LEU A 159 -17.40 5.65 14.29
CA LEU A 159 -16.63 4.41 14.25
C LEU A 159 -15.42 4.52 13.31
N VAL A 160 -15.61 5.11 12.13
CA VAL A 160 -14.53 5.38 11.17
C VAL A 160 -13.52 6.35 11.76
N LYS A 161 -13.98 7.40 12.43
CA LYS A 161 -13.08 8.36 13.08
C LYS A 161 -12.24 7.69 14.16
N GLU A 162 -12.84 6.86 14.99
CA GLU A 162 -12.15 6.14 16.06
C GLU A 162 -11.16 5.10 15.49
N HIS A 163 -11.63 4.16 14.67
CA HIS A 163 -10.81 3.00 14.24
C HIS A 163 -9.87 3.31 13.09
N VAL A 164 -10.27 4.18 12.15
CA VAL A 164 -9.44 4.46 10.96
C VAL A 164 -8.52 5.63 11.22
N VAL A 165 -8.99 6.66 11.93
CA VAL A 165 -8.21 7.89 12.10
C VAL A 165 -7.47 7.87 13.43
N GLU A 166 -8.17 7.73 14.55
CA GLU A 166 -7.58 7.90 15.87
C GLU A 166 -6.66 6.73 16.25
N GLU A 167 -7.10 5.47 16.10
CA GLU A 167 -6.26 4.30 16.38
C GLU A 167 -5.01 4.26 15.49
N LYS A 168 -5.16 4.52 14.19
CA LYS A 168 -4.01 4.53 13.27
C LYS A 168 -3.06 5.68 13.56
N ASN A 169 -3.56 6.85 13.93
CA ASN A 169 -2.70 7.96 14.33
C ASN A 169 -1.95 7.65 15.62
N GLN A 170 -2.59 6.96 16.58
CA GLN A 170 -1.94 6.53 17.81
C GLN A 170 -0.87 5.47 17.52
N GLU A 171 -1.16 4.47 16.68
CA GLU A 171 -0.21 3.46 16.24
C GLU A 171 1.00 4.09 15.52
N ILE A 172 0.76 5.06 14.64
CA ILE A 172 1.81 5.84 13.99
C ILE A 172 2.66 6.58 15.02
N LYS A 173 2.05 7.22 16.02
CA LYS A 173 2.76 7.94 17.08
C LYS A 173 3.65 7.02 17.90
N ASP A 174 3.14 5.87 18.33
CA ASP A 174 3.90 4.88 19.10
C ASP A 174 5.09 4.34 18.30
N LEU A 175 4.90 4.11 16.99
CA LEU A 175 5.98 3.71 16.08
C LEU A 175 7.06 4.80 15.95
N TYR A 176 6.68 6.08 15.85
CA TYR A 176 7.63 7.19 15.83
C TYR A 176 8.44 7.29 17.13
N GLU A 177 7.80 7.15 18.29
CA GLU A 177 8.49 7.18 19.59
C GLU A 177 9.47 6.00 19.72
N ASN A 178 9.07 4.80 19.30
CA ASN A 178 9.93 3.63 19.28
C ASN A 178 11.13 3.81 18.34
N LEU A 179 10.90 4.33 17.14
CA LEU A 179 11.96 4.63 16.17
C LEU A 179 12.96 5.64 16.75
N GLN A 180 12.48 6.73 17.36
CA GLN A 180 13.35 7.72 18.02
C GLN A 180 14.19 7.12 19.15
N TYR A 181 13.61 6.22 19.95
CA TYR A 181 14.36 5.52 20.99
C TYR A 181 15.44 4.61 20.40
N LYS A 182 15.13 3.87 19.33
CA LYS A 182 16.10 3.03 18.62
C LYS A 182 17.22 3.87 17.99
N ASP A 183 16.90 5.02 17.40
CA ASP A 183 17.88 5.92 16.82
C ASP A 183 18.84 6.48 17.88
N LYS A 184 18.34 6.86 19.06
CA LYS A 184 19.20 7.25 20.20
C LYS A 184 20.13 6.11 20.62
N ASN A 185 19.61 4.89 20.76
CA ASN A 185 20.43 3.73 21.11
C ASN A 185 21.50 3.44 20.05
N ILE A 186 21.16 3.56 18.77
CA ILE A 186 22.11 3.40 17.66
C ILE A 186 23.20 4.47 17.75
N GLN A 187 22.84 5.72 18.06
CA GLN A 187 23.79 6.82 18.21
C GLN A 187 24.76 6.57 19.38
N GLU A 188 24.25 6.16 20.54
CA GLU A 188 25.10 5.80 21.69
C GLU A 188 26.04 4.63 21.38
N LEU A 189 25.55 3.61 20.67
CA LEU A 189 26.38 2.48 20.25
C LEU A 189 27.46 2.91 19.26
N LYS A 190 27.14 3.79 18.29
CA LYS A 190 28.12 4.36 17.36
C LYS A 190 29.20 5.15 18.09
N GLU A 191 28.84 5.95 19.09
CA GLU A 191 29.83 6.67 19.92
C GLU A 191 30.73 5.72 20.72
N LYS A 192 30.17 4.67 21.32
CA LYS A 192 30.96 3.64 22.02
C LYS A 192 31.90 2.91 21.08
N LEU A 193 31.43 2.58 19.87
CA LEU A 193 32.25 1.96 18.82
C LEU A 193 33.41 2.88 18.43
N ALA A 194 33.14 4.16 18.16
CA ALA A 194 34.17 5.14 17.82
C ALA A 194 35.23 5.28 18.92
N LYS A 195 34.82 5.31 20.20
CA LYS A 195 35.77 5.32 21.34
C LYS A 195 36.63 4.07 21.39
N LYS A 196 36.05 2.89 21.17
CA LYS A 196 36.79 1.62 21.13
C LYS A 196 37.73 1.54 19.94
N GLU A 197 37.32 2.04 18.78
CA GLU A 197 38.15 2.13 17.57
C GLU A 197 39.38 3.02 17.83
N GLN A 198 39.18 4.17 18.48
CA GLN A 198 40.26 5.08 18.89
C GLN A 198 41.24 4.38 19.85
N GLU A 199 40.72 3.69 20.87
CA GLU A 199 41.52 2.95 21.86
C GLU A 199 42.34 1.84 21.19
N ILE A 200 41.77 1.12 20.22
CA ILE A 200 42.50 0.13 19.41
C ILE A 200 43.59 0.78 18.57
N GLN A 201 43.33 1.95 17.95
CA GLN A 201 44.35 2.68 17.20
C GLN A 201 45.52 3.12 18.08
N ASP A 202 45.24 3.62 19.27
CA ASP A 202 46.27 4.08 20.20
C ASP A 202 47.09 2.90 20.74
N LEU A 203 46.45 1.78 21.10
CA LEU A 203 47.13 0.54 21.47
C LEU A 203 47.98 -0.03 20.34
N LYS A 204 47.51 0.05 19.08
CA LYS A 204 48.31 -0.36 17.90
C LYS A 204 49.56 0.51 17.74
N LYS A 205 49.43 1.83 17.84
CA LYS A 205 50.58 2.75 17.80
C LYS A 205 51.56 2.49 18.95
N GLU A 206 51.05 2.16 20.12
CA GLU A 206 51.88 1.83 21.28
C GLU A 206 52.61 0.49 21.09
N ALA A 207 51.93 -0.53 20.58
CA ALA A 207 52.52 -1.82 20.23
C ALA A 207 53.59 -1.70 19.12
N GLU A 208 53.38 -0.83 18.12
CA GLU A 208 54.39 -0.49 17.11
C GLU A 208 55.63 0.15 17.75
N LYS A 209 55.46 1.12 18.66
CA LYS A 209 56.59 1.71 19.40
C LYS A 209 57.33 0.68 20.25
N TYR A 210 56.64 -0.26 20.89
CA TYR A 210 57.30 -1.34 21.64
C TYR A 210 58.04 -2.31 20.71
N ARG A 211 57.49 -2.63 19.53
CA ARG A 211 58.20 -3.41 18.50
C ARG A 211 59.45 -2.69 18.01
N GLU A 212 59.38 -1.41 17.69
CA GLU A 212 60.54 -0.63 17.26
C GLU A 212 61.63 -0.59 18.32
N LYS A 213 61.27 -0.43 19.60
CA LYS A 213 62.22 -0.47 20.72
C LYS A 213 62.83 -1.86 20.93
N THR A 214 62.08 -2.94 20.77
CA THR A 214 62.60 -4.32 20.87
C THR A 214 63.42 -4.72 19.65
N GLU A 215 63.08 -4.23 18.46
CA GLU A 215 63.90 -4.36 17.25
C GLU A 215 65.19 -3.54 17.34
N ALA A 216 65.16 -2.34 17.92
CA ALA A 216 66.36 -1.54 18.19
C ALA A 216 67.27 -2.22 19.24
N ALA A 217 66.70 -2.72 20.35
CA ALA A 217 67.43 -3.46 21.37
C ALA A 217 68.03 -4.77 20.83
N SER A 218 67.30 -5.50 19.98
CA SER A 218 67.83 -6.71 19.33
C SER A 218 68.88 -6.39 18.26
N ARG A 219 68.83 -5.24 17.58
CA ARG A 219 69.93 -4.76 16.73
C ARG A 219 71.17 -4.40 17.53
N GLU A 220 71.03 -3.74 18.69
CA GLU A 220 72.15 -3.47 19.60
C GLU A 220 72.74 -4.78 20.19
N THR A 221 71.89 -5.76 20.53
CA THR A 221 72.37 -7.07 21.02
C THR A 221 73.01 -7.91 19.91
N LYS A 222 72.57 -7.74 18.66
CA LYS A 222 73.15 -8.43 17.49
C LYS A 222 74.51 -7.85 17.10
N VAL A 223 74.72 -6.54 17.25
CA VAL A 223 76.05 -5.92 17.08
C VAL A 223 77.06 -6.42 18.13
N VAL A 224 76.61 -6.82 19.32
CA VAL A 224 77.49 -7.39 20.37
C VAL A 224 77.74 -8.90 20.21
N LEU A 225 76.86 -9.64 19.52
CA LEU A 225 76.94 -11.11 19.38
C LEU A 225 77.45 -11.59 18.02
N GLU A 226 77.66 -10.72 17.03
CA GLU A 226 78.20 -11.09 15.71
C GLU A 226 79.74 -11.26 15.67
N GLU A 227 80.43 -11.28 16.83
CA GLU A 227 81.87 -11.61 16.90
C GLU A 227 82.20 -13.04 17.36
N LYS A 228 81.23 -13.88 17.76
CA LYS A 228 81.55 -15.26 18.19
C LYS A 228 80.67 -16.35 17.57
N SER A 229 81.28 -16.96 16.55
CA SER A 229 81.40 -18.40 16.30
C SER A 229 80.27 -19.21 15.65
N ILE A 230 80.73 -19.93 14.63
CA ILE A 230 80.15 -21.03 13.84
C ILE A 230 80.12 -22.33 14.68
N GLN A 231 79.30 -23.31 14.24
CA GLN A 231 79.18 -24.73 14.66
C GLN A 231 78.12 -24.94 15.77
N THR A 232 77.02 -25.69 15.60
CA THR A 232 76.93 -27.08 15.13
C THR A 232 75.43 -27.41 14.86
N ALA A 233 75.08 -27.95 13.69
CA ALA A 233 73.70 -28.20 13.26
C ALA A 233 73.12 -29.58 13.62
N GLU A 234 73.68 -30.30 14.60
CA GLU A 234 73.24 -31.67 14.92
C GLU A 234 72.38 -31.81 16.19
N GLY A 235 72.11 -30.71 16.92
CA GLY A 235 71.28 -30.73 18.13
C GLY A 235 69.77 -30.70 17.89
N LEU A 236 69.30 -30.19 16.75
CA LEU A 236 67.89 -29.82 16.58
C LEU A 236 66.98 -31.00 16.15
N GLN A 237 67.51 -32.00 15.44
CA GLN A 237 66.72 -33.15 14.98
C GLN A 237 66.46 -34.20 16.06
N LYS A 238 67.40 -34.45 16.99
CA LYS A 238 67.19 -35.36 18.13
C LYS A 238 66.21 -34.80 19.16
N SER A 239 66.17 -33.47 19.33
CA SER A 239 65.24 -32.76 20.21
C SER A 239 63.78 -32.86 19.73
N LYS A 240 63.52 -32.64 18.44
CA LYS A 240 62.17 -32.75 17.87
C LYS A 240 61.59 -34.17 17.93
N ARG A 241 62.41 -35.21 17.72
CA ARG A 241 61.98 -36.61 17.87
C ARG A 241 61.64 -36.97 19.33
N ARG A 242 62.33 -36.41 20.31
CA ARG A 242 62.03 -36.63 21.74
C ARG A 242 60.78 -35.90 22.19
N LEU A 243 60.53 -34.67 21.72
CA LEU A 243 59.32 -33.92 22.08
C LEU A 243 58.05 -34.54 21.48
N LEU A 244 58.10 -35.06 20.24
CA LEU A 244 56.95 -35.70 19.61
C LEU A 244 56.56 -37.02 20.32
N GLY A 245 57.53 -37.70 20.94
CA GLY A 245 57.30 -38.92 21.73
C GLY A 245 56.67 -38.68 23.11
N ILE A 246 56.69 -37.45 23.62
CA ILE A 246 56.12 -37.10 24.94
C ILE A 246 54.67 -36.59 24.83
N ALA A 247 54.26 -36.07 23.66
CA ALA A 247 52.91 -35.54 23.45
C ALA A 247 51.84 -36.60 23.09
N MET A 248 52.23 -37.85 22.81
CA MET A 248 51.32 -38.93 22.36
C MET A 248 51.28 -40.11 23.34
N LEU A 249 50.95 -39.82 24.61
CA LEU A 249 50.73 -40.83 25.66
C LEU A 249 49.25 -41.26 25.69
N GLY A 250 48.90 -42.22 24.83
CA GLY A 250 47.57 -42.83 24.84
C GLY A 250 47.23 -43.58 23.56
N LYS A 251 47.81 -44.78 23.38
CA LYS A 251 47.70 -45.71 22.22
C LYS A 251 48.61 -45.39 21.02
N LYS A 252 49.22 -46.46 20.48
CA LYS A 252 50.26 -46.43 19.43
C LYS A 252 49.72 -45.86 18.13
N VAL A 253 50.21 -44.69 17.71
CA VAL A 253 50.01 -44.20 16.34
C VAL A 253 50.86 -45.06 15.38
N PRO A 254 50.28 -45.68 14.34
CA PRO A 254 51.00 -46.55 13.42
C PRO A 254 52.01 -45.79 12.54
N LYS A 255 53.13 -46.45 12.20
CA LYS A 255 54.31 -45.83 11.58
C LYS A 255 54.03 -45.16 10.22
N SER A 256 53.07 -45.68 9.45
CA SER A 256 52.70 -45.17 8.11
C SER A 256 52.09 -43.77 8.13
N VAL A 257 51.35 -43.44 9.20
CA VAL A 257 50.70 -42.13 9.37
C VAL A 257 51.71 -41.09 9.85
N VAL A 258 52.63 -41.47 10.72
CA VAL A 258 53.69 -40.59 11.25
C VAL A 258 54.63 -40.11 10.13
N GLU A 259 54.96 -40.99 9.18
CA GLU A 259 55.84 -40.66 8.05
C GLU A 259 55.20 -39.61 7.13
N LYS A 260 53.91 -39.79 6.76
CA LYS A 260 53.16 -38.81 5.96
C LYS A 260 52.88 -37.50 6.71
N ILE A 261 52.69 -37.51 8.04
CA ILE A 261 52.53 -36.27 8.83
C ILE A 261 53.75 -35.34 8.69
N LEU A 262 54.95 -35.92 8.65
CA LEU A 262 56.20 -35.18 8.52
C LEU A 262 56.37 -34.55 7.12
N GLU A 263 55.71 -35.08 6.09
CA GLU A 263 55.73 -34.55 4.73
C GLU A 263 54.77 -33.37 4.52
N TYR A 264 53.61 -33.36 5.19
CA TYR A 264 52.52 -32.41 4.90
C TYR A 264 52.52 -31.10 5.73
N ASN A 265 53.52 -30.85 6.60
CA ASN A 265 53.64 -29.61 7.42
C ASN A 265 52.31 -29.12 8.03
N LEU A 266 51.60 -30.03 8.70
CA LEU A 266 50.27 -29.80 9.26
C LEU A 266 50.30 -28.83 10.46
N SER A 267 49.25 -28.03 10.62
CA SER A 267 49.08 -27.13 11.77
C SER A 267 48.76 -27.91 13.06
N ALA A 268 48.92 -27.26 14.22
CA ALA A 268 48.63 -27.87 15.53
C ALA A 268 47.18 -28.37 15.64
N GLU A 269 46.22 -27.64 15.06
CA GLU A 269 44.80 -28.03 15.05
C GLU A 269 44.54 -29.23 14.14
N GLN A 270 45.23 -29.33 13.01
CA GLN A 270 45.11 -30.49 12.11
C GLN A 270 45.71 -31.75 12.74
N LEU A 271 46.79 -31.61 13.51
CA LEU A 271 47.39 -32.73 14.24
C LEU A 271 46.49 -33.26 15.36
N GLU A 272 45.77 -32.38 16.05
CA GLU A 272 44.81 -32.79 17.08
C GLU A 272 43.61 -33.52 16.47
N GLU A 273 43.15 -33.10 15.29
CA GLU A 273 42.08 -33.82 14.57
C GLU A 273 42.54 -35.21 14.09
N ILE A 274 43.80 -35.35 13.64
CA ILE A 274 44.38 -36.67 13.31
C ILE A 274 44.50 -37.56 14.56
N ARG A 275 44.89 -36.98 15.70
CA ARG A 275 44.91 -37.71 16.98
C ARG A 275 43.53 -38.23 17.34
N GLN A 276 42.50 -37.38 17.24
CA GLN A 276 41.11 -37.80 17.50
C GLN A 276 40.63 -38.90 16.53
N CYS A 277 41.08 -38.89 15.27
CA CYS A 277 40.81 -39.98 14.33
C CYS A 277 41.39 -41.31 14.83
N VAL A 278 42.64 -41.32 15.33
CA VAL A 278 43.27 -42.51 15.93
C VAL A 278 42.53 -42.96 17.19
N GLU A 279 42.19 -42.03 18.09
CA GLU A 279 41.47 -42.35 19.34
C GLU A 279 40.07 -42.93 19.07
N SER A 280 39.41 -42.49 18.00
CA SER A 280 38.12 -43.01 17.56
C SER A 280 38.17 -44.39 16.90
N GLY A 281 39.37 -44.96 16.71
CA GLY A 281 39.57 -46.32 16.19
C GLY A 281 39.47 -46.46 14.67
N LEU A 282 39.69 -45.36 13.92
CA LEU A 282 39.78 -45.40 12.46
C LEU A 282 41.02 -46.18 12.01
N ALA A 283 40.90 -46.91 10.90
CA ALA A 283 42.02 -47.65 10.31
C ALA A 283 42.95 -46.70 9.53
N ASP A 284 44.21 -47.09 9.36
CA ASP A 284 45.25 -46.27 8.73
C ASP A 284 44.83 -45.69 7.37
N ALA A 285 44.17 -46.49 6.52
CA ALA A 285 43.70 -46.04 5.21
C ALA A 285 42.60 -44.96 5.30
N GLU A 286 41.73 -45.02 6.32
CA GLU A 286 40.67 -44.04 6.55
C GLU A 286 41.25 -42.71 7.07
N ILE A 287 42.27 -42.78 7.92
CA ILE A 287 42.99 -41.61 8.43
C ILE A 287 43.75 -40.93 7.29
N LEU A 288 44.39 -41.71 6.42
CA LEU A 288 45.06 -41.18 5.23
C LEU A 288 44.09 -40.52 4.25
N GLN A 289 42.88 -41.06 4.09
CA GLN A 289 41.84 -40.44 3.28
C GLN A 289 41.39 -39.07 3.83
N VAL A 290 41.37 -38.91 5.16
CA VAL A 290 41.09 -37.61 5.81
C VAL A 290 42.21 -36.60 5.54
N MET A 291 43.47 -37.07 5.46
CA MET A 291 44.64 -36.23 5.20
C MET A 291 44.81 -35.85 3.73
N GLU A 292 44.64 -36.80 2.80
CA GLU A 292 44.90 -36.60 1.36
C GLU A 292 43.90 -35.63 0.71
N ASN A 293 42.68 -35.53 1.23
CA ASN A 293 41.64 -34.63 0.70
C ASN A 293 41.77 -33.16 1.15
N SER A 294 42.96 -32.74 1.57
CA SER A 294 43.37 -31.36 1.93
C SER A 294 42.28 -30.48 2.59
N PRO A 295 41.71 -30.85 3.76
CA PRO A 295 40.66 -30.08 4.39
C PRO A 295 41.17 -29.21 5.54
N SER A 296 40.55 -28.04 5.76
CA SER A 296 40.68 -27.27 7.00
C SER A 296 40.34 -28.12 8.24
N PRO A 297 40.78 -27.76 9.46
CA PRO A 297 40.52 -28.53 10.70
C PRO A 297 39.05 -28.92 10.86
N GLU A 298 38.13 -27.99 10.56
CA GLU A 298 36.68 -28.23 10.62
C GLU A 298 36.19 -29.31 9.64
N ARG A 299 36.76 -29.37 8.43
CA ARG A 299 36.41 -30.43 7.47
C ARG A 299 36.97 -31.77 7.91
N MET A 300 38.17 -31.81 8.52
CA MET A 300 38.72 -33.06 9.06
C MET A 300 37.81 -33.62 10.15
N LYS A 301 37.31 -32.77 11.04
CA LYS A 301 36.31 -33.13 12.06
C LYS A 301 35.02 -33.69 11.45
N LYS A 302 34.44 -32.99 10.47
CA LYS A 302 33.22 -33.46 9.78
C LYS A 302 33.45 -34.78 9.04
N MET A 303 34.61 -34.96 8.43
CA MET A 303 34.95 -36.20 7.73
C MET A 303 35.08 -37.38 8.70
N ARG A 304 35.73 -37.19 9.85
CA ARG A 304 35.77 -38.19 10.92
C ARG A 304 34.36 -38.60 11.36
N GLU A 305 33.47 -37.63 11.61
CA GLU A 305 32.09 -37.91 12.00
C GLU A 305 31.33 -38.70 10.94
N ILE A 306 31.48 -38.35 9.65
CA ILE A 306 30.86 -39.07 8.54
C ILE A 306 31.35 -40.52 8.49
N ILE A 307 32.65 -40.77 8.59
CA ILE A 307 33.21 -42.13 8.54
C ILE A 307 32.73 -42.96 9.73
N LEU A 308 32.69 -42.37 10.94
CA LEU A 308 32.14 -43.04 12.13
C LEU A 308 30.65 -43.37 11.99
N LEU A 309 29.86 -42.47 11.41
CA LEU A 309 28.44 -42.72 11.11
C LEU A 309 28.25 -43.84 10.08
N MET A 310 29.11 -43.89 9.04
CA MET A 310 29.09 -44.99 8.08
C MET A 310 29.43 -46.33 8.73
N ARG A 311 30.39 -46.35 9.67
CA ARG A 311 30.76 -47.55 10.43
C ARG A 311 29.60 -48.03 11.31
N LYS A 312 28.90 -47.10 12.00
CA LYS A 312 27.70 -47.43 12.78
C LYS A 312 26.58 -48.01 11.92
N ARG A 313 26.37 -47.50 10.69
CA ARG A 313 25.38 -48.07 9.75
C ARG A 313 25.78 -49.46 9.23
N LYS A 314 27.07 -49.72 9.00
CA LYS A 314 27.57 -51.03 8.56
C LYS A 314 27.61 -52.09 9.67
N ALA A 315 27.67 -51.68 10.94
CA ALA A 315 27.66 -52.60 12.10
C ALA A 315 26.24 -52.86 12.67
N GLY A 316 25.21 -52.23 12.10
CA GLY A 316 23.80 -52.37 12.47
C GLY A 316 22.96 -53.17 11.47
N VAL A 317 23.61 -54.06 10.71
CA VAL A 317 23.01 -55.16 9.92
C VAL A 317 23.76 -56.43 10.27
#